data_AF-A0A7S2HUS0-F1
#
_entry.id   AF-A0A7S2HUS0-F1
#
_cell.length_a   1.000
_cell.length_b   1.000
_cell.length_c   1.000
_cell.angle_alpha   90.00
_cell.angle_beta   90.00
_cell.angle_gamma   90.00
#
_symmetry.space_group_name_H-M   'P 1'
#
loop_
_entity.id
_entity.type
_entity.pdbx_description
1 polymer ?
#
loop_
_entity_poly.entity_id
_entity_poly.type
_entity_poly.pdbx_seq_one_letter_code
_entity_poly.pdbx_strand_id
1 'polypeptide(L)'
;VDKAIKAGEFTPLLDYNVGFYTEDLDFYAERFRCGGVKFLTLEWASAADSSTTYFSLLVHVPGSLAVIELMGETLTTLTADLTTGVPRLSSSFPPAAVREQGSVLNGRPLLYAVKLSYATSAAAQAAAVYENVLQAESLGKWEGHGMLGLDGVSSHYMLGFPMDSARKAVEVHFWQHSAANDDSALTVDWLDGGMTKAHQATHIDDTTGFDQWNDWHYGHRLGTSAYLDDYMTAAEDAGLTYTVYTDYSTETNSWAYYMYLATPSGPSVQLVGNFSKPALIPDEIRVFDTCWSEGGFTFESKDDVAALFADREYMLHPDWNRLGSKLQHSEFRDQLDDCQSI
;
A
#
# COMPACT_ATOMS: atom_id res chain seq x y z
N VAL A 1 -0.84 6.06 -17.11
CA VAL A 1 -1.19 4.65 -16.79
C VAL A 1 -2.20 4.04 -17.77
N ASP A 2 -3.48 4.47 -17.81
CA ASP A 2 -4.51 3.88 -18.72
C ASP A 2 -4.09 3.78 -20.19
N LYS A 3 -3.45 4.83 -20.71
CA LYS A 3 -2.94 4.85 -22.08
C LYS A 3 -1.93 3.73 -22.33
N ALA A 4 -1.00 3.52 -21.40
CA ALA A 4 0.03 2.50 -21.48
C ALA A 4 -0.58 1.10 -21.44
N ILE A 5 -1.48 0.83 -20.47
CA ILE A 5 -2.22 -0.44 -20.40
C ILE A 5 -2.97 -0.73 -21.71
N LYS A 6 -3.66 0.27 -22.28
CA LYS A 6 -4.39 0.09 -23.55
C LYS A 6 -3.49 -0.18 -24.75
N ALA A 7 -2.24 0.31 -24.71
CA ALA A 7 -1.25 0.12 -25.75
C ALA A 7 -0.44 -1.17 -25.57
N GLY A 8 -0.60 -1.90 -24.46
CA GLY A 8 0.30 -3.00 -24.10
C GLY A 8 1.72 -2.50 -23.75
N GLU A 9 1.83 -1.24 -23.32
CA GLU A 9 3.09 -0.58 -23.00
C GLU A 9 3.28 -0.46 -21.48
N PHE A 10 4.54 -0.47 -21.06
CA PHE A 10 4.90 -0.22 -19.67
C PHE A 10 5.14 1.26 -19.42
N THR A 11 4.79 1.72 -18.20
CA THR A 11 5.21 3.03 -17.67
C THR A 11 5.63 2.83 -16.21
N PRO A 12 6.68 3.51 -15.71
CA PRO A 12 7.11 3.47 -14.30
C PRO A 12 5.97 3.59 -13.29
N LEU A 13 4.94 4.38 -13.60
CA LEU A 13 3.78 4.55 -12.73
C LEU A 13 2.97 3.26 -12.50
N LEU A 14 3.16 2.20 -13.30
CA LEU A 14 2.58 0.88 -13.05
C LEU A 14 3.22 0.18 -11.83
N ASP A 15 4.45 0.55 -11.46
CA ASP A 15 5.10 0.06 -10.24
C ASP A 15 4.66 0.81 -8.98
N TYR A 16 3.77 1.80 -9.11
CA TYR A 16 3.03 2.38 -7.99
C TYR A 16 1.73 1.56 -7.76
N ASN A 17 1.86 0.39 -7.14
CA ASN A 17 0.76 -0.58 -7.03
C ASN A 17 0.65 -1.26 -5.66
N VAL A 18 -0.53 -1.83 -5.41
CA VAL A 18 -0.75 -2.83 -4.36
C VAL A 18 -0.82 -4.20 -5.01
N GLY A 19 0.01 -5.12 -4.52
CA GLY A 19 0.16 -6.47 -5.04
C GLY A 19 -0.58 -7.51 -4.22
N PHE A 20 -1.40 -8.31 -4.91
CA PHE A 20 -2.13 -9.44 -4.34
C PHE A 20 -1.72 -10.75 -5.01
N TYR A 21 -1.49 -11.80 -4.24
CA TYR A 21 -1.32 -13.15 -4.74
C TYR A 21 -2.67 -13.89 -4.77
N THR A 22 -2.87 -14.71 -5.80
CA THR A 22 -3.99 -15.66 -5.95
C THR A 22 -3.46 -16.98 -6.51
N GLU A 23 -4.10 -18.08 -6.14
CA GLU A 23 -3.82 -19.40 -6.71
C GLU A 23 -4.43 -19.60 -8.11
N ASP A 24 -5.41 -18.76 -8.46
CA ASP A 24 -6.12 -18.81 -9.73
C ASP A 24 -6.19 -17.40 -10.32
N LEU A 25 -5.21 -17.07 -11.16
CA LEU A 25 -5.12 -15.78 -11.84
C LEU A 25 -6.02 -15.74 -13.08
N ASP A 26 -6.24 -16.89 -13.72
CA ASP A 26 -7.12 -17.04 -14.88
C ASP A 26 -8.55 -16.62 -14.54
N PHE A 27 -9.07 -17.00 -13.36
CA PHE A 27 -10.37 -16.55 -12.88
C PHE A 27 -10.53 -15.02 -12.92
N TYR A 28 -9.51 -14.28 -12.47
CA TYR A 28 -9.55 -12.82 -12.45
C TYR A 28 -9.36 -12.21 -13.84
N ALA A 29 -8.48 -12.80 -14.67
CA ALA A 29 -8.31 -12.38 -16.06
C ALA A 29 -9.63 -12.47 -16.85
N GLU A 30 -10.36 -13.57 -16.70
CA GLU A 30 -11.67 -13.76 -17.33
C GLU A 30 -12.71 -12.75 -16.82
N ARG A 31 -12.76 -12.52 -15.50
CA ARG A 31 -13.66 -11.51 -14.90
C ARG A 31 -13.38 -10.12 -15.43
N PHE A 32 -12.11 -9.73 -15.54
CA PHE A 32 -11.75 -8.44 -16.11
C PHE A 32 -12.14 -8.33 -17.58
N ARG A 33 -11.86 -9.36 -18.39
CA ARG A 33 -12.28 -9.39 -19.81
C ARG A 33 -13.78 -9.26 -19.95
N CYS A 34 -14.53 -10.02 -19.16
CA CYS A 34 -15.99 -9.97 -19.15
C CYS A 34 -16.50 -8.57 -18.79
N GLY A 35 -15.95 -7.97 -17.73
CA GLY A 35 -16.30 -6.62 -17.29
C GLY A 35 -15.77 -5.49 -18.19
N GLY A 36 -15.06 -5.81 -19.28
CA GLY A 36 -14.43 -4.82 -20.15
C GLY A 36 -13.28 -4.06 -19.50
N VAL A 37 -12.77 -4.53 -18.35
CA VAL A 37 -11.65 -3.96 -17.62
C VAL A 37 -10.37 -4.24 -18.40
N LYS A 38 -9.58 -3.19 -18.62
CA LYS A 38 -8.28 -3.30 -19.29
C LYS A 38 -7.20 -3.58 -18.26
N PHE A 39 -6.30 -4.47 -18.61
CA PHE A 39 -5.15 -4.85 -17.80
C PHE A 39 -3.97 -5.19 -18.71
N LEU A 40 -2.77 -5.09 -18.17
CA LEU A 40 -1.52 -5.49 -18.81
C LEU A 40 -1.07 -6.81 -18.17
N THR A 41 -0.69 -7.80 -18.98
CA THR A 41 -0.16 -9.06 -18.48
C THR A 41 1.36 -9.06 -18.46
N LEU A 42 1.96 -9.45 -17.34
CA LEU A 42 3.41 -9.61 -17.19
C LEU A 42 3.76 -11.07 -16.93
N GLU A 43 4.90 -11.50 -17.46
CA GLU A 43 5.59 -12.74 -17.08
C GLU A 43 6.90 -12.38 -16.39
N TRP A 44 7.23 -13.05 -15.29
CA TRP A 44 8.47 -12.80 -14.55
C TRP A 44 8.99 -14.05 -13.84
N ALA A 45 10.31 -14.09 -13.61
CA ALA A 45 10.97 -15.23 -12.97
C ALA A 45 11.01 -15.06 -11.43
N SER A 46 10.83 -16.16 -10.70
CA SER A 46 10.98 -16.18 -9.24
C SER A 46 12.36 -15.72 -8.80
N ALA A 47 12.43 -14.98 -7.69
CA ALA A 47 13.69 -14.62 -7.05
C ALA A 47 14.43 -15.85 -6.49
N ALA A 48 13.69 -16.89 -6.08
CA ALA A 48 14.27 -18.11 -5.51
C ALA A 48 14.84 -19.06 -6.57
N ASP A 49 14.19 -19.11 -7.74
CA ASP A 49 14.49 -20.07 -8.81
C ASP A 49 14.06 -19.49 -10.15
N SER A 50 15.03 -19.14 -10.99
CA SER A 50 14.76 -18.55 -12.30
C SER A 50 14.01 -19.48 -13.27
N SER A 51 13.85 -20.77 -12.96
CA SER A 51 13.04 -21.71 -13.74
C SER A 51 11.57 -21.71 -13.37
N THR A 52 11.21 -21.12 -12.23
CA THR A 52 9.82 -20.90 -11.82
C THR A 52 9.33 -19.57 -12.39
N THR A 53 8.29 -19.64 -13.21
CA THR A 53 7.64 -18.48 -13.83
C THR A 53 6.40 -18.09 -13.04
N TYR A 54 6.24 -16.78 -12.84
CA TYR A 54 5.04 -16.14 -12.31
C TYR A 54 4.46 -15.19 -13.34
N PHE A 55 3.19 -14.85 -13.14
CA PHE A 55 2.45 -13.93 -13.98
C PHE A 55 1.82 -12.83 -13.13
N SER A 56 1.63 -11.65 -13.74
CA SER A 56 0.87 -10.56 -13.14
C SER A 56 -0.20 -10.03 -14.07
N LEU A 57 -1.34 -9.60 -13.51
CA LEU A 57 -2.32 -8.72 -14.15
C LEU A 57 -2.21 -7.34 -13.50
N LEU A 58 -1.77 -6.34 -14.26
CA LEU A 58 -1.72 -4.95 -13.81
C LEU A 58 -2.97 -4.21 -14.27
N VAL A 59 -3.78 -3.77 -13.30
CA VAL A 59 -5.07 -3.11 -13.53
C VAL A 59 -5.01 -1.72 -12.92
N HIS A 60 -5.30 -0.70 -13.72
CA HIS A 60 -5.46 0.65 -13.22
C HIS A 60 -6.90 0.91 -12.78
N VAL A 61 -7.08 1.50 -11.61
CA VAL A 61 -8.40 1.88 -11.11
C VAL A 61 -8.78 3.23 -11.73
N PRO A 62 -9.84 3.29 -12.57
CA PRO A 62 -10.17 4.50 -13.32
C PRO A 62 -10.37 5.73 -12.44
N GLY A 63 -9.78 6.86 -12.84
CA GLY A 63 -9.91 8.14 -12.13
C GLY A 63 -9.07 8.26 -10.86
N SER A 64 -8.12 7.35 -10.63
CA SER A 64 -7.22 7.39 -9.48
C SER A 64 -5.74 7.25 -9.91
N LEU A 65 -4.82 7.25 -8.95
CA LEU A 65 -3.43 6.80 -9.16
C LEU A 65 -3.25 5.32 -8.77
N ALA A 66 -4.30 4.65 -8.30
CA ALA A 66 -4.19 3.30 -7.79
C ALA A 66 -4.04 2.28 -8.93
N VAL A 67 -3.00 1.46 -8.82
CA VAL A 67 -2.79 0.28 -9.64
C VAL A 67 -2.89 -0.95 -8.74
N ILE A 68 -3.62 -1.96 -9.19
CA ILE A 68 -3.73 -3.26 -8.56
C ILE A 68 -2.91 -4.24 -9.39
N GLU A 69 -2.00 -4.95 -8.75
CA GLU A 69 -1.28 -6.06 -9.35
C GLU A 69 -1.81 -7.38 -8.78
N LEU A 70 -2.42 -8.23 -9.62
CA LEU A 70 -2.75 -9.60 -9.22
C LEU A 70 -1.66 -10.54 -9.72
N MET A 71 -1.12 -11.39 -8.86
CA MET A 71 0.01 -12.28 -9.13
C MET A 71 -0.39 -13.74 -8.94
N GLY A 72 0.16 -14.64 -9.75
CA GLY A 72 -0.06 -16.08 -9.64
C GLY A 72 0.97 -16.88 -10.41
N GLU A 73 1.03 -18.19 -10.17
CA GLU A 73 1.98 -19.11 -10.84
C GLU A 73 1.50 -19.60 -12.20
N THR A 74 0.20 -19.45 -12.47
CA THR A 74 -0.41 -19.95 -13.69
C THR A 74 -1.28 -18.86 -14.32
N LEU A 75 -1.13 -18.71 -15.63
CA LEU A 75 -1.99 -17.91 -16.49
C LEU A 75 -2.07 -18.64 -17.83
N THR A 76 -3.13 -19.41 -18.04
CA THR A 76 -3.27 -20.30 -19.21
C THR A 76 -4.24 -19.74 -20.25
N THR A 77 -5.11 -18.82 -19.86
CA THR A 77 -6.13 -18.20 -20.72
C THR A 77 -5.56 -17.10 -21.61
N LEU A 78 -4.34 -16.63 -21.33
CA LEU A 78 -3.70 -15.48 -21.96
C LEU A 78 -2.21 -15.71 -22.17
N THR A 79 -1.64 -14.96 -23.11
CA THR A 79 -0.18 -14.78 -23.22
C THR A 79 0.19 -13.49 -22.50
N ALA A 80 1.37 -13.46 -21.87
CA ALA A 80 1.90 -12.24 -21.29
C ALA A 80 2.21 -11.20 -22.38
N ASP A 81 1.80 -9.95 -22.16
CA ASP A 81 2.08 -8.81 -23.04
C ASP A 81 3.57 -8.46 -22.96
N LEU A 82 4.16 -8.59 -21.76
CA LEU A 82 5.57 -8.31 -21.49
C LEU A 82 6.19 -9.39 -20.62
N THR A 83 7.50 -9.61 -20.79
CA THR A 83 8.31 -10.48 -19.92
C THR A 83 9.40 -9.66 -19.26
N THR A 84 9.65 -9.87 -17.96
CA THR A 84 10.77 -9.26 -17.22
C THR A 84 11.62 -10.32 -16.52
N GLY A 85 12.94 -10.12 -16.55
CA GLY A 85 13.90 -10.94 -15.81
C GLY A 85 14.03 -10.54 -14.33
N VAL A 86 13.32 -9.49 -13.90
CA VAL A 86 13.36 -9.00 -12.52
C VAL A 86 12.21 -9.61 -11.74
N PRO A 87 12.48 -10.28 -10.61
CA PRO A 87 11.42 -10.81 -9.77
C PRO A 87 10.54 -9.70 -9.20
N ARG A 88 9.23 -9.97 -9.06
CA ARG A 88 8.27 -9.00 -8.49
C ARG A 88 7.86 -9.32 -7.05
N LEU A 89 8.44 -10.38 -6.49
CA LEU A 89 8.36 -10.81 -5.09
C LEU A 89 9.73 -11.38 -4.68
N SER A 90 10.09 -11.30 -3.40
CA SER A 90 11.33 -11.90 -2.90
C SER A 90 11.24 -13.43 -2.86
N SER A 91 12.36 -14.08 -2.57
CA SER A 91 12.46 -15.55 -2.53
C SER A 91 11.66 -16.18 -1.38
N SER A 92 11.25 -15.40 -0.38
CA SER A 92 10.41 -15.86 0.73
C SER A 92 8.91 -15.80 0.41
N PHE A 93 8.52 -15.30 -0.78
CA PHE A 93 7.13 -15.09 -1.18
C PHE A 93 6.72 -15.88 -2.45
N PRO A 94 5.42 -16.23 -2.58
CA PRO A 94 4.38 -16.10 -1.55
C PRO A 94 4.64 -17.05 -0.38
N PRO A 95 4.39 -16.66 0.89
CA PRO A 95 4.70 -17.50 2.03
C PRO A 95 3.84 -18.76 1.98
N ALA A 96 4.39 -19.92 2.37
CA ALA A 96 3.65 -21.19 2.37
C ALA A 96 2.30 -21.10 3.09
N ALA A 97 2.25 -20.30 4.16
CA ALA A 97 1.04 -20.10 4.96
C ALA A 97 -0.09 -19.36 4.23
N VAL A 98 0.20 -18.64 3.13
CA VAL A 98 -0.81 -18.07 2.23
C VAL A 98 -1.45 -19.16 1.37
N ARG A 99 -0.64 -20.11 0.87
CA ARG A 99 -1.13 -21.27 0.10
C ARG A 99 -1.96 -22.26 0.95
N GLU A 100 -1.72 -22.29 2.27
CA GLU A 100 -2.40 -23.21 3.19
C GLU A 100 -3.79 -22.75 3.67
N GLN A 101 -4.16 -21.47 3.51
CA GLN A 101 -5.41 -20.92 4.07
C GLN A 101 -6.70 -21.36 3.33
N GLY A 102 -6.55 -22.22 2.32
CA GLY A 102 -7.62 -22.57 1.41
C GLY A 102 -7.69 -21.56 0.27
N SER A 103 -8.11 -22.03 -0.90
CA SER A 103 -7.98 -21.25 -2.12
C SER A 103 -9.20 -20.40 -2.42
N VAL A 104 -10.33 -20.59 -1.71
CA VAL A 104 -11.64 -20.05 -2.10
C VAL A 104 -12.44 -19.48 -0.92
N LEU A 105 -12.98 -18.27 -1.06
CA LEU A 105 -13.98 -17.68 -0.18
C LEU A 105 -15.23 -17.31 -0.98
N ASN A 106 -16.41 -17.77 -0.56
CA ASN A 106 -17.68 -17.55 -1.26
C ASN A 106 -17.64 -17.96 -2.75
N GLY A 107 -16.97 -19.06 -3.07
CA GLY A 107 -16.85 -19.57 -4.44
C GLY A 107 -15.87 -18.79 -5.32
N ARG A 108 -15.05 -17.90 -4.75
CA ARG A 108 -14.06 -17.10 -5.50
C ARG A 108 -12.65 -17.34 -4.96
N PRO A 109 -11.61 -17.37 -5.82
CA PRO A 109 -10.24 -17.49 -5.37
C PRO A 109 -9.87 -16.36 -4.38
N LEU A 110 -9.14 -16.66 -3.31
CA LEU A 110 -8.73 -15.64 -2.35
C LEU A 110 -7.62 -14.73 -2.91
N LEU A 111 -7.68 -13.45 -2.55
CA LEU A 111 -6.61 -12.47 -2.79
C LEU A 111 -5.86 -12.22 -1.49
N TYR A 112 -4.55 -12.41 -1.52
CA TYR A 112 -3.67 -12.18 -0.39
C TYR A 112 -2.80 -10.97 -0.67
N ALA A 113 -2.92 -9.89 0.11
CA ALA A 113 -2.00 -8.77 -0.01
C ALA A 113 -0.59 -9.27 0.35
N VAL A 114 0.35 -9.10 -0.58
CA VAL A 114 1.73 -9.58 -0.43
C VAL A 114 2.76 -8.50 -0.68
N LYS A 115 2.36 -7.39 -1.32
CA LYS A 115 3.29 -6.32 -1.68
C LYS A 115 2.62 -4.95 -1.69
N LEU A 116 3.38 -3.94 -1.26
CA LEU A 116 3.19 -2.54 -1.62
C LEU A 116 4.38 -2.12 -2.48
N SER A 117 4.14 -1.44 -3.58
CA SER A 117 5.17 -1.08 -4.54
C SER A 117 5.06 0.39 -4.89
N TYR A 118 6.21 1.07 -4.89
CA TYR A 118 6.32 2.49 -5.19
C TYR A 118 7.38 2.69 -6.27
N ALA A 119 6.99 3.34 -7.37
CA ALA A 119 7.96 3.98 -8.23
C ALA A 119 8.48 5.24 -7.53
N THR A 120 9.80 5.45 -7.53
CA THR A 120 10.43 6.62 -6.91
C THR A 120 11.68 7.07 -7.69
N SER A 121 12.00 8.36 -7.64
CA SER A 121 13.24 8.88 -8.22
C SER A 121 14.47 8.59 -7.36
N ALA A 122 14.30 8.06 -6.14
CA ALA A 122 15.37 7.82 -5.17
C ALA A 122 15.21 6.52 -4.36
N ALA A 123 15.13 5.36 -5.03
CA ALA A 123 14.84 4.08 -4.38
C ALA A 123 15.84 3.70 -3.28
N ALA A 124 17.13 3.98 -3.46
CA ALA A 124 18.15 3.72 -2.46
C ALA A 124 17.94 4.53 -1.17
N GLN A 125 17.50 5.79 -1.29
CA GLN A 125 17.23 6.65 -0.14
C GLN A 125 15.96 6.20 0.58
N ALA A 126 14.91 5.86 -0.17
CA ALA A 126 13.68 5.32 0.40
C ALA A 126 13.95 4.01 1.17
N ALA A 127 14.70 3.09 0.57
CA ALA A 127 15.09 1.84 1.24
C ALA A 127 15.91 2.09 2.51
N ALA A 128 16.86 3.02 2.49
CA ALA A 128 17.64 3.37 3.67
C ALA A 128 16.78 3.93 4.81
N VAL A 129 15.72 4.71 4.52
CA VAL A 129 14.76 5.15 5.54
C VAL A 129 14.00 3.97 6.13
N TYR A 130 13.57 3.03 5.30
CA TYR A 130 12.86 1.86 5.77
C TYR A 130 13.74 0.99 6.67
N GLU A 131 15.00 0.77 6.30
CA GLU A 131 15.95 -0.02 7.09
C GLU A 131 16.32 0.69 8.40
N ASN A 132 16.67 1.98 8.35
CA ASN A 132 17.22 2.69 9.50
C ASN A 132 16.16 3.28 10.44
N VAL A 133 14.97 3.65 9.92
CA VAL A 133 13.91 4.29 10.69
C VAL A 133 12.76 3.31 10.95
N LEU A 134 12.30 2.60 9.92
CA LEU A 134 11.18 1.67 10.05
C LEU A 134 11.61 0.25 10.47
N GLN A 135 12.91 0.03 10.70
CA GLN A 135 13.47 -1.27 11.12
C GLN A 135 13.10 -2.41 10.17
N ALA A 136 12.90 -2.10 8.88
CA ALA A 136 12.73 -3.10 7.85
C ALA A 136 14.07 -3.81 7.55
N GLU A 137 14.00 -5.00 6.98
CA GLU A 137 15.15 -5.74 6.48
C GLU A 137 15.12 -5.82 4.95
N SER A 138 16.30 -5.83 4.34
CA SER A 138 16.45 -6.08 2.91
C SER A 138 16.16 -7.54 2.59
N LEU A 139 15.16 -7.80 1.75
CA LEU A 139 14.83 -9.12 1.21
C LEU A 139 15.50 -9.38 -0.14
N GLY A 140 15.88 -8.32 -0.83
CA GLY A 140 16.54 -8.41 -2.12
C GLY A 140 16.78 -7.05 -2.74
N LYS A 141 17.77 -7.03 -3.65
CA LYS A 141 18.16 -5.84 -4.39
C LYS A 141 18.59 -6.24 -5.80
N TRP A 142 18.07 -5.55 -6.80
CA TRP A 142 18.44 -5.71 -8.20
C TRP A 142 18.89 -4.36 -8.75
N GLU A 143 20.04 -4.34 -9.42
CA GLU A 143 20.60 -3.17 -10.07
C GLU A 143 21.11 -3.58 -11.45
N GLY A 144 20.90 -2.72 -12.45
CA GLY A 144 21.53 -2.93 -13.75
C GLY A 144 20.84 -2.22 -14.89
N HIS A 145 21.46 -2.35 -16.07
CA HIS A 145 20.86 -1.96 -17.33
C HIS A 145 19.89 -3.04 -17.80
N GLY A 146 18.73 -2.64 -18.31
CA GLY A 146 17.81 -3.57 -18.99
C GLY A 146 16.95 -4.41 -18.05
N MET A 147 16.55 -3.86 -16.90
CA MET A 147 15.59 -4.47 -15.96
C MET A 147 14.15 -4.57 -16.51
N LEU A 148 13.97 -4.34 -17.80
CA LEU A 148 12.78 -4.54 -18.64
C LEU A 148 13.22 -4.19 -20.08
N GLY A 149 12.32 -4.28 -21.06
CA GLY A 149 12.29 -3.37 -22.21
C GLY A 149 12.15 -1.88 -21.82
N LEU A 150 12.87 -1.47 -20.77
CA LEU A 150 13.08 -0.14 -20.24
C LEU A 150 14.58 0.09 -20.30
N ASP A 151 15.01 0.83 -21.31
CA ASP A 151 16.41 1.19 -21.47
C ASP A 151 16.87 2.03 -20.27
N GLY A 152 18.10 1.77 -19.80
CA GLY A 152 18.77 2.54 -18.74
C GLY A 152 18.95 1.80 -17.41
N VAL A 153 19.64 2.47 -16.49
CA VAL A 153 19.91 1.95 -15.14
C VAL A 153 18.63 2.01 -14.33
N SER A 154 18.17 0.86 -13.84
CA SER A 154 17.10 0.78 -12.86
C SER A 154 17.60 0.10 -11.60
N SER A 155 16.95 0.39 -10.47
CA SER A 155 17.17 -0.32 -9.22
C SER A 155 15.84 -0.72 -8.60
N HIS A 156 15.84 -1.88 -7.95
CA HIS A 156 14.69 -2.42 -7.26
C HIS A 156 15.12 -2.92 -5.89
N TYR A 157 14.43 -2.43 -4.86
CA TYR A 157 14.64 -2.82 -3.47
C TYR A 157 13.38 -3.49 -2.95
N MET A 158 13.53 -4.64 -2.31
CA MET A 158 12.45 -5.36 -1.63
C MET A 158 12.75 -5.39 -0.14
N LEU A 159 11.79 -5.00 0.67
CA LEU A 159 11.93 -4.84 2.11
C LEU A 159 10.84 -5.63 2.82
N GLY A 160 11.15 -6.18 3.99
CA GLY A 160 10.20 -6.87 4.86
C GLY A 160 10.32 -6.36 6.28
N PHE A 161 9.27 -6.58 7.08
CA PHE A 161 9.31 -6.26 8.50
C PHE A 161 9.56 -7.55 9.31
N PRO A 162 10.69 -7.67 10.03
CA PRO A 162 11.03 -8.89 10.78
C PRO A 162 9.99 -9.28 11.84
N MET A 163 9.19 -8.31 12.31
CA MET A 163 8.14 -8.53 13.30
C MET A 163 6.84 -9.09 12.71
N ASP A 164 6.70 -9.07 11.39
CA ASP A 164 5.49 -9.57 10.75
C ASP A 164 5.43 -11.10 10.85
N SER A 165 4.25 -11.61 11.19
CA SER A 165 4.03 -13.05 11.10
C SER A 165 4.12 -13.47 9.63
N ALA A 166 4.68 -14.64 9.34
CA ALA A 166 4.74 -15.19 7.97
C ALA A 166 3.35 -15.31 7.28
N ARG A 167 2.25 -15.24 8.03
CA ARG A 167 0.85 -15.24 7.53
C ARG A 167 0.33 -13.88 7.10
N LYS A 168 0.99 -12.80 7.49
CA LYS A 168 0.58 -11.40 7.30
C LYS A 168 1.71 -10.53 6.77
N ALA A 169 2.81 -11.14 6.38
CA ALA A 169 3.96 -10.42 5.86
C ALA A 169 3.56 -9.79 4.51
N VAL A 170 3.89 -8.51 4.37
CA VAL A 170 3.73 -7.74 3.14
C VAL A 170 5.10 -7.14 2.84
N GLU A 171 5.57 -7.30 1.62
CA GLU A 171 6.82 -6.69 1.18
C GLU A 171 6.58 -5.23 0.80
N VAL A 172 7.57 -4.36 1.04
CA VAL A 172 7.58 -3.00 0.51
C VAL A 172 8.66 -2.88 -0.54
N HIS A 173 8.27 -2.44 -1.74
CA HIS A 173 9.11 -2.39 -2.92
C HIS A 173 9.34 -0.95 -3.35
N PHE A 174 10.59 -0.63 -3.68
CA PHE A 174 10.95 0.64 -4.32
C PHE A 174 11.59 0.38 -5.67
N TRP A 175 10.97 0.92 -6.72
CA TRP A 175 11.46 0.87 -8.08
C TRP A 175 11.96 2.25 -8.49
N GLN A 176 13.21 2.32 -8.92
CA GLN A 176 13.74 3.49 -9.59
C GLN A 176 14.04 3.11 -11.04
N HIS A 177 13.34 3.76 -11.96
CA HIS A 177 13.55 3.58 -13.39
C HIS A 177 14.48 4.66 -13.92
N SER A 178 15.09 4.41 -15.07
CA SER A 178 15.80 5.47 -15.79
C SER A 178 14.82 6.57 -16.21
N ALA A 179 15.26 7.83 -16.20
CA ALA A 179 14.45 8.99 -16.59
C ALA A 179 13.93 8.93 -18.04
N ALA A 180 14.52 8.07 -18.89
CA ALA A 180 14.03 7.86 -20.25
C ALA A 180 12.66 7.15 -20.31
N ASN A 181 12.25 6.51 -19.21
CA ASN A 181 11.00 5.77 -19.11
C ASN A 181 9.85 6.61 -18.55
N ASP A 182 10.11 7.86 -18.14
CA ASP A 182 9.09 8.73 -17.57
C ASP A 182 8.03 9.17 -18.59
N ASP A 183 6.78 9.27 -18.15
CA ASP A 183 5.74 9.91 -18.93
C ASP A 183 5.96 11.43 -18.92
N SER A 184 6.06 12.04 -20.09
CA SER A 184 6.23 13.49 -20.26
C SER A 184 5.17 14.35 -19.55
N ALA A 185 4.00 13.80 -19.25
CA ALA A 185 2.91 14.50 -18.55
C ALA A 185 2.93 14.30 -17.02
N LEU A 186 3.48 13.18 -16.53
CA LEU A 186 3.55 12.83 -15.11
C LEU A 186 4.79 11.96 -14.87
N THR A 187 5.88 12.60 -14.45
CA THR A 187 7.11 11.88 -14.10
C THR A 187 7.07 11.39 -12.66
N VAL A 188 7.84 10.35 -12.35
CA VAL A 188 7.96 9.84 -10.97
C VAL A 188 8.53 10.91 -10.04
N ASP A 189 9.55 11.64 -10.48
CA ASP A 189 10.17 12.72 -9.70
C ASP A 189 9.18 13.85 -9.36
N TRP A 190 8.29 14.18 -10.30
CA TRP A 190 7.24 15.17 -10.04
C TRP A 190 6.26 14.69 -8.96
N LEU A 191 5.89 13.41 -8.98
CA LEU A 191 4.98 12.82 -8.00
C LEU A 191 5.62 12.80 -6.61
N ASP A 192 6.84 12.28 -6.49
CA ASP A 192 7.61 12.24 -5.23
C ASP A 192 7.75 13.64 -4.62
N GLY A 193 8.17 14.61 -5.45
CA GLY A 193 8.29 16.01 -5.03
C GLY A 193 6.96 16.68 -4.70
N GLY A 194 5.87 16.30 -5.36
CA GLY A 194 4.52 16.79 -5.09
C GLY A 194 3.98 16.31 -3.75
N MET A 195 4.11 15.02 -3.45
CA MET A 195 3.74 14.42 -2.16
C MET A 195 4.56 15.03 -1.02
N THR A 196 5.88 15.08 -1.17
CA THR A 196 6.78 15.64 -0.15
C THR A 196 6.46 17.10 0.17
N LYS A 197 6.20 17.93 -0.84
CA LYS A 197 5.80 19.34 -0.64
C LYS A 197 4.45 19.47 0.04
N ALA A 198 3.51 18.59 -0.25
CA ALA A 198 2.21 18.59 0.41
C ALA A 198 2.38 18.30 1.91
N HIS A 199 3.13 17.26 2.28
CA HIS A 199 3.46 16.96 3.68
C HIS A 199 4.10 18.16 4.38
N GLN A 200 5.10 18.78 3.76
CA GLN A 200 5.79 19.95 4.32
C GLN A 200 4.86 21.16 4.49
N ALA A 201 3.90 21.34 3.59
CA ALA A 201 2.97 22.47 3.63
C ALA A 201 1.88 22.30 4.70
N THR A 202 1.53 21.07 5.06
CA THR A 202 0.48 20.77 6.03
C THR A 202 0.98 20.41 7.42
N HIS A 203 2.23 19.99 7.54
CA HIS A 203 2.84 19.71 8.83
C HIS A 203 3.11 21.01 9.59
N ILE A 204 2.59 21.08 10.82
CA ILE A 204 2.77 22.21 11.73
C ILE A 204 3.69 21.78 12.88
N ASP A 205 3.36 20.65 13.50
CA ASP A 205 4.10 20.04 14.60
C ASP A 205 3.83 18.52 14.65
N ASP A 206 4.45 17.86 15.61
CA ASP A 206 4.40 16.42 15.88
C ASP A 206 2.99 15.90 16.28
N THR A 207 2.02 16.77 16.52
CA THR A 207 0.61 16.43 16.80
C THR A 207 -0.39 17.05 15.83
N THR A 208 0.09 17.90 14.91
CA THR A 208 -0.73 18.70 14.02
C THR A 208 -0.21 18.66 12.60
N GLY A 209 -1.02 18.10 11.71
CA GLY A 209 -0.78 18.12 10.27
C GLY A 209 -1.27 16.85 9.60
N PHE A 210 -2.11 17.00 8.57
CA PHE A 210 -2.60 15.87 7.80
C PHE A 210 -3.00 16.34 6.41
N ASP A 211 -2.39 15.77 5.38
CA ASP A 211 -2.78 15.98 3.99
C ASP A 211 -3.31 14.69 3.38
N GLN A 212 -3.85 14.79 2.17
CA GLN A 212 -4.43 13.66 1.44
C GLN A 212 -3.44 12.51 1.19
N TRP A 213 -2.13 12.78 1.13
CA TRP A 213 -1.12 11.75 0.93
C TRP A 213 -0.76 11.04 2.23
N ASN A 214 -1.02 11.65 3.39
CA ASN A 214 -1.00 10.95 4.67
C ASN A 214 -2.17 9.97 4.82
N ASP A 215 -3.29 10.20 4.12
CA ASP A 215 -4.39 9.22 4.01
C ASP A 215 -4.07 8.11 2.99
N TRP A 216 -3.11 8.38 2.10
CA TRP A 216 -2.59 7.40 1.15
C TRP A 216 -1.39 6.64 1.74
N HIS A 217 -1.67 5.96 2.86
CA HIS A 217 -0.69 5.20 3.61
C HIS A 217 -1.06 3.72 3.69
N TYR A 218 -0.11 2.92 4.17
CA TYR A 218 -0.43 1.62 4.76
C TYR A 218 -0.18 1.67 6.27
N GLY A 219 -0.96 0.87 7.00
CA GLY A 219 -0.80 0.70 8.44
C GLY A 219 0.10 -0.48 8.77
N HIS A 220 1.15 -0.25 9.57
CA HIS A 220 1.98 -1.28 10.15
C HIS A 220 1.77 -1.31 11.67
N ARG A 221 1.23 -2.43 12.17
CA ARG A 221 0.99 -2.60 13.60
C ARG A 221 2.24 -3.14 14.29
N LEU A 222 2.78 -2.34 15.18
CA LEU A 222 3.86 -2.74 16.08
C LEU A 222 3.30 -3.77 17.07
N GLY A 223 3.93 -4.95 17.12
CA GLY A 223 3.59 -5.98 18.10
C GLY A 223 3.82 -5.50 19.54
N THR A 224 3.57 -6.37 20.53
CA THR A 224 3.70 -5.99 21.96
C THR A 224 5.14 -5.72 22.41
N SER A 225 6.14 -6.02 21.58
CA SER A 225 7.56 -5.88 21.90
C SER A 225 8.21 -4.62 21.32
N ALA A 226 7.49 -3.85 20.50
CA ALA A 226 8.00 -2.63 19.89
C ALA A 226 7.19 -1.41 20.35
N TYR A 227 7.88 -0.29 20.53
CA TYR A 227 7.30 0.97 21.00
C TYR A 227 7.55 2.06 19.97
N LEU A 228 6.64 3.02 19.87
CA LEU A 228 6.75 4.15 18.95
C LEU A 228 7.97 5.04 19.26
N ASP A 229 8.45 5.02 20.49
CA ASP A 229 9.62 5.79 20.97
C ASP A 229 10.83 5.64 20.03
N ASP A 230 11.19 4.39 19.70
CA ASP A 230 12.38 4.10 18.89
C ASP A 230 12.23 4.64 17.45
N TYR A 231 11.00 4.56 16.90
CA TYR A 231 10.68 5.06 15.56
C TYR A 231 10.63 6.58 15.52
N MET A 232 10.11 7.21 16.57
CA MET A 232 10.06 8.66 16.72
C MET A 232 11.45 9.25 16.80
N THR A 233 12.32 8.71 17.67
CA THR A 233 13.73 9.14 17.74
C THR A 233 14.45 8.92 16.41
N ALA A 234 14.28 7.76 15.77
CA ALA A 234 14.91 7.51 14.47
C ALA A 234 14.41 8.45 13.36
N ALA A 235 13.13 8.83 13.39
CA ALA A 235 12.56 9.81 12.46
C ALA A 235 13.14 11.21 12.68
N GLU A 236 13.27 11.64 13.94
CA GLU A 236 13.90 12.91 14.32
C GLU A 236 15.36 12.97 13.88
N ASP A 237 16.14 11.92 14.17
CA ASP A 237 17.54 11.80 13.77
C ASP A 237 17.72 11.84 12.24
N ALA A 238 16.75 11.28 11.50
CA ALA A 238 16.71 11.31 10.05
C ALA A 238 16.12 12.61 9.45
N GLY A 239 15.61 13.52 10.29
CA GLY A 239 14.96 14.77 9.85
C GLY A 239 13.67 14.54 9.06
N LEU A 240 12.94 13.47 9.37
CA LEU A 240 11.67 13.14 8.72
C LEU A 240 10.49 13.82 9.40
N THR A 241 9.49 14.15 8.60
CA THR A 241 8.21 14.67 9.09
C THR A 241 7.33 13.52 9.58
N TYR A 242 6.83 13.65 10.81
CA TYR A 242 5.84 12.74 11.35
C TYR A 242 4.73 13.48 12.09
N THR A 243 3.59 12.82 12.28
CA THR A 243 2.51 13.32 13.14
C THR A 243 1.89 12.18 13.91
N VAL A 244 1.70 12.37 15.21
CA VAL A 244 1.14 11.38 16.12
C VAL A 244 -0.30 11.75 16.45
N TYR A 245 -1.18 10.76 16.29
CA TYR A 245 -2.57 10.82 16.73
C TYR A 245 -2.86 9.68 17.68
N THR A 246 -4.00 9.76 18.37
CA THR A 246 -4.48 8.69 19.24
C THR A 246 -5.94 8.35 18.99
N ASP A 247 -6.38 7.16 19.36
CA ASP A 247 -7.81 6.81 19.43
C ASP A 247 -8.03 5.93 20.66
N TYR A 248 -9.20 6.06 21.26
CA TYR A 248 -9.60 5.24 22.40
C TYR A 248 -10.59 4.18 21.94
N SER A 249 -10.15 2.91 21.96
CA SER A 249 -11.05 1.79 21.72
C SER A 249 -11.85 1.48 22.98
N THR A 250 -13.15 1.68 22.89
CA THR A 250 -14.11 1.28 23.94
C THR A 250 -14.20 -0.23 24.10
N GLU A 251 -13.98 -1.00 23.03
CA GLU A 251 -14.01 -2.47 23.05
C GLU A 251 -12.87 -3.06 23.89
N THR A 252 -11.68 -2.47 23.78
CA THR A 252 -10.50 -2.95 24.52
C THR A 252 -10.17 -2.09 25.74
N ASN A 253 -10.94 -1.02 25.99
CA ASN A 253 -10.70 -0.04 27.05
C ASN A 253 -9.23 0.44 27.05
N SER A 254 -8.70 0.76 25.87
CA SER A 254 -7.29 1.11 25.69
C SER A 254 -7.09 2.18 24.63
N TRP A 255 -6.08 3.02 24.84
CA TRP A 255 -5.59 3.95 23.84
C TRP A 255 -4.73 3.23 22.81
N ALA A 256 -4.89 3.58 21.54
CA ALA A 256 -3.98 3.25 20.45
C ALA A 256 -3.33 4.55 19.95
N TYR A 257 -2.08 4.47 19.51
CA TYR A 257 -1.37 5.60 18.93
C TYR A 257 -1.02 5.30 17.47
N TYR A 258 -1.14 6.32 16.64
CA TYR A 258 -0.90 6.27 15.21
C TYR A 258 0.16 7.31 14.87
N MET A 259 1.37 6.88 14.55
CA MET A 259 2.41 7.75 14.03
C MET A 259 2.41 7.67 12.51
N TYR A 260 2.03 8.76 11.85
CA TYR A 260 2.13 8.91 10.40
C TYR A 260 3.49 9.48 10.07
N LEU A 261 4.30 8.74 9.31
CA LEU A 261 5.64 9.12 8.89
C LEU A 261 5.67 9.32 7.38
N ALA A 262 5.98 10.53 6.93
CA ALA A 262 6.19 10.82 5.52
C ALA A 262 7.62 10.40 5.11
N THR A 263 7.73 9.55 4.09
CA THR A 263 9.04 9.11 3.59
C THR A 263 9.59 10.11 2.57
N PRO A 264 10.91 10.16 2.31
CA PRO A 264 11.50 11.10 1.35
C PRO A 264 11.02 10.94 -0.09
N SER A 265 10.46 9.78 -0.44
CA SER A 265 9.84 9.53 -1.74
C SER A 265 8.37 9.94 -1.79
N GLY A 266 7.77 10.36 -0.67
CA GLY A 266 6.40 10.82 -0.59
C GLY A 266 5.36 9.85 -0.01
N PRO A 267 5.40 8.51 -0.19
CA PRO A 267 4.47 7.63 0.50
C PRO A 267 4.54 7.81 2.03
N SER A 268 3.38 7.79 2.69
CA SER A 268 3.27 7.83 4.15
C SER A 268 3.09 6.43 4.73
N VAL A 269 3.61 6.22 5.94
CA VAL A 269 3.46 4.98 6.70
C VAL A 269 2.81 5.30 8.03
N GLN A 270 1.73 4.59 8.38
CA GLN A 270 1.14 4.67 9.71
C GLN A 270 1.68 3.56 10.58
N LEU A 271 2.44 3.89 11.62
CA LEU A 271 2.83 2.95 12.66
C LEU A 271 1.76 2.94 13.76
N VAL A 272 1.19 1.78 14.03
CA VAL A 272 0.18 1.58 15.07
C VAL A 272 0.82 0.90 16.27
N GLY A 273 0.98 1.61 17.38
CA GLY A 273 1.73 1.11 18.52
C GLY A 273 1.42 1.79 19.85
N ASN A 274 2.29 1.58 20.83
CA ASN A 274 2.26 2.24 22.13
C ASN A 274 3.59 2.94 22.40
N PHE A 275 3.57 3.92 23.29
CA PHE A 275 4.79 4.47 23.87
C PHE A 275 5.25 3.64 25.08
N SER A 276 6.56 3.52 25.32
CA SER A 276 7.04 2.71 26.45
C SER A 276 6.76 3.38 27.80
N LYS A 277 6.60 4.71 27.82
CA LYS A 277 6.33 5.52 29.00
C LYS A 277 5.38 6.67 28.68
N PRO A 278 4.50 7.08 29.61
CA PRO A 278 3.62 8.23 29.40
C PRO A 278 4.34 9.55 29.10
N ALA A 279 5.54 9.75 29.65
CA ALA A 279 6.32 10.98 29.45
C ALA A 279 6.94 11.11 28.04
N LEU A 280 6.79 10.09 27.19
CA LEU A 280 7.25 10.09 25.80
C LEU A 280 6.10 10.30 24.80
N ILE A 281 4.85 10.36 25.29
CA ILE A 281 3.70 10.72 24.47
C ILE A 281 3.79 12.24 24.22
N PRO A 282 3.69 12.71 22.97
CA PRO A 282 3.63 14.14 22.68
C PRO A 282 2.49 14.82 23.44
N ASP A 283 2.75 16.01 23.98
CA ASP A 283 1.73 16.85 24.59
C ASP A 283 0.70 17.28 23.53
N GLU A 284 -0.54 17.57 23.94
CA GLU A 284 -1.62 18.03 23.03
C GLU A 284 -1.98 17.06 21.88
N ILE A 285 -1.66 15.76 22.05
CA ILE A 285 -2.00 14.73 21.05
C ILE A 285 -3.50 14.74 20.71
N ARG A 286 -3.80 14.80 19.42
CA ARG A 286 -5.17 14.85 18.92
C ARG A 286 -5.74 13.45 18.77
N VAL A 287 -7.05 13.32 18.98
CA VAL A 287 -7.74 12.08 18.64
C VAL A 287 -7.95 12.05 17.13
N PHE A 288 -7.59 10.92 16.51
CA PHE A 288 -7.77 10.71 15.08
C PHE A 288 -9.24 10.47 14.78
N ASP A 289 -9.95 11.49 14.29
CA ASP A 289 -11.34 11.37 13.83
C ASP A 289 -11.40 11.63 12.32
N THR A 290 -11.01 10.66 11.49
CA THR A 290 -11.10 10.77 10.03
C THR A 290 -12.46 10.39 9.47
N CYS A 291 -13.38 9.88 10.31
CA CYS A 291 -14.72 9.54 9.85
C CYS A 291 -15.66 10.75 9.80
N TRP A 292 -15.22 11.94 10.24
CA TRP A 292 -16.05 13.14 10.30
C TRP A 292 -15.41 14.32 9.56
N SER A 293 -16.21 14.97 8.71
CA SER A 293 -15.84 16.09 7.84
C SER A 293 -15.54 17.41 8.57
N GLU A 294 -15.44 17.38 9.90
CA GLU A 294 -15.19 18.54 10.75
C GLU A 294 -13.85 18.28 11.43
N GLY A 295 -12.82 19.06 11.07
CA GLY A 295 -11.42 18.81 11.40
C GLY A 295 -11.18 18.35 12.85
N GLY A 296 -10.24 17.40 12.99
CA GLY A 296 -9.98 16.68 14.23
C GLY A 296 -9.97 17.55 15.49
N PHE A 297 -10.57 17.01 16.55
CA PHE A 297 -10.67 17.67 17.85
C PHE A 297 -9.33 17.58 18.60
N THR A 298 -8.87 18.72 19.13
CA THR A 298 -7.82 18.74 20.16
C THR A 298 -8.51 18.55 21.51
N PHE A 299 -8.08 17.56 22.30
CA PHE A 299 -8.60 17.31 23.64
C PHE A 299 -7.55 17.69 24.68
N GLU A 300 -7.90 18.53 25.65
CA GLU A 300 -6.98 18.96 26.70
C GLU A 300 -6.85 17.91 27.83
N SER A 301 -7.81 16.99 27.98
CA SER A 301 -7.78 15.93 28.98
C SER A 301 -8.57 14.67 28.59
N LYS A 302 -8.30 13.56 29.30
CA LYS A 302 -9.05 12.28 29.18
C LYS A 302 -10.52 12.41 29.59
N ASP A 303 -10.84 13.35 30.49
CA ASP A 303 -12.21 13.56 30.98
C ASP A 303 -13.06 14.28 29.93
N ASP A 304 -12.46 15.13 29.09
CA ASP A 304 -13.14 15.81 27.98
C ASP A 304 -13.61 14.82 26.91
N VAL A 305 -12.81 13.80 26.64
CA VAL A 305 -13.17 12.69 25.74
C VAL A 305 -14.36 11.92 26.30
N ALA A 306 -14.28 11.46 27.56
CA ALA A 306 -15.35 10.68 28.18
C ALA A 306 -16.70 11.44 28.21
N ALA A 307 -16.67 12.76 28.48
CA ALA A 307 -17.87 13.60 28.48
C ALA A 307 -18.47 13.79 27.07
N LEU A 308 -17.63 13.97 26.04
CA LEU A 308 -18.11 14.18 24.67
C LEU A 308 -18.70 12.90 24.05
N PHE A 309 -18.20 11.74 24.43
CA PHE A 309 -18.70 10.44 23.94
C PHE A 309 -19.89 9.89 24.72
N ALA A 310 -20.15 10.37 25.95
CA ALA A 310 -21.24 9.88 26.80
C ALA A 310 -22.65 10.22 26.24
N ASP A 311 -22.78 11.34 25.54
CA ASP A 311 -24.07 11.88 25.08
C ASP A 311 -24.25 11.84 23.54
N ARG A 312 -23.32 11.23 22.80
CA ARG A 312 -23.39 11.18 21.32
C ARG A 312 -24.30 10.06 20.83
N GLU A 313 -25.37 10.42 20.12
CA GLU A 313 -26.10 9.50 19.25
C GLU A 313 -25.35 9.36 17.91
N TYR A 314 -24.92 8.14 17.58
CA TYR A 314 -24.28 7.82 16.31
C TYR A 314 -25.29 7.90 15.16
N MET A 315 -25.34 9.04 14.46
CA MET A 315 -26.06 9.13 13.19
C MET A 315 -25.13 8.77 12.03
N LEU A 316 -25.39 7.65 11.36
CA LEU A 316 -24.78 7.32 10.08
C LEU A 316 -25.03 8.45 9.07
N HIS A 317 -23.99 8.88 8.35
CA HIS A 317 -24.10 9.93 7.33
C HIS A 317 -25.18 9.53 6.29
N PRO A 318 -26.24 10.35 6.08
CA PRO A 318 -27.39 9.96 5.26
C PRO A 318 -27.03 9.68 3.79
N ASP A 319 -25.94 10.25 3.27
CA ASP A 319 -25.49 9.99 1.89
C ASP A 319 -24.58 8.76 1.72
N TRP A 320 -24.04 8.16 2.80
CA TRP A 320 -23.29 6.90 2.67
C TRP A 320 -24.20 5.78 2.13
N ASN A 321 -25.48 5.84 2.49
CA ASN A 321 -26.50 4.91 2.03
C ASN A 321 -26.90 5.13 0.55
N ARG A 322 -26.49 6.25 -0.09
CA ARG A 322 -26.92 6.64 -1.44
C ARG A 322 -25.95 6.23 -2.55
N LEU A 323 -24.65 6.13 -2.26
CA LEU A 323 -23.67 5.54 -3.18
C LEU A 323 -23.63 4.01 -3.07
N GLY A 324 -23.72 3.48 -1.83
CA GLY A 324 -23.81 2.04 -1.59
C GLY A 324 -25.08 1.38 -2.13
N SER A 325 -26.19 2.13 -2.29
CA SER A 325 -27.42 1.63 -2.92
C SER A 325 -27.47 1.81 -4.45
N LYS A 326 -26.66 2.70 -5.03
CA LYS A 326 -26.51 2.83 -6.50
C LYS A 326 -25.60 1.78 -7.10
N LEU A 327 -24.65 1.27 -6.31
CA LEU A 327 -23.96 0.01 -6.59
C LEU A 327 -24.82 -1.14 -6.08
N GLN A 328 -25.92 -1.45 -6.77
CA GLN A 328 -26.61 -2.73 -6.53
C GLN A 328 -25.66 -3.86 -6.98
N HIS A 329 -24.78 -4.28 -6.06
CA HIS A 329 -23.81 -5.35 -6.25
C HIS A 329 -24.46 -6.64 -6.75
N SER A 330 -25.76 -6.85 -6.52
CA SER A 330 -26.50 -8.01 -7.03
C SER A 330 -26.61 -8.01 -8.56
N GLU A 331 -26.93 -6.88 -9.20
CA GLU A 331 -27.09 -6.85 -10.67
C GLU A 331 -25.75 -7.04 -11.38
N PHE A 332 -24.68 -6.41 -10.87
CA PHE A 332 -23.32 -6.61 -11.39
C PHE A 332 -22.78 -8.02 -11.11
N ARG A 333 -23.09 -8.58 -9.93
CA ARG A 333 -22.69 -9.95 -9.60
C ARG A 333 -23.32 -10.94 -10.57
N ASP A 334 -24.62 -10.86 -10.77
CA ASP A 334 -25.35 -11.79 -11.61
C ASP A 334 -24.90 -11.64 -13.09
N GLN A 335 -24.64 -10.42 -13.58
CA GLN A 335 -24.05 -10.19 -14.91
C GLN A 335 -22.64 -10.77 -15.07
N LEU A 336 -21.78 -10.65 -14.06
CA LEU A 336 -20.42 -11.21 -14.11
C LEU A 336 -20.43 -12.74 -13.97
N ASP A 337 -21.37 -13.30 -13.21
CA ASP A 337 -21.52 -14.75 -13.05
C ASP A 337 -22.12 -15.38 -14.32
N ASP A 338 -23.11 -14.74 -14.96
CA ASP A 338 -23.72 -15.20 -16.21
C ASP A 338 -22.70 -15.27 -17.36
N CYS A 339 -21.79 -14.30 -17.42
CA CYS A 339 -20.75 -14.23 -18.44
C CYS A 339 -19.69 -15.33 -18.35
N GLN A 340 -19.50 -15.94 -17.17
CA GLN A 340 -18.60 -17.08 -16.98
C GLN A 340 -19.28 -18.43 -17.24
N SER A 341 -20.62 -18.45 -17.39
CA SER A 341 -21.39 -19.68 -17.61
C SER A 341 -21.45 -20.14 -19.09
N ILE A 342 -20.74 -19.44 -19.98
CA ILE A 342 -20.71 -19.63 -21.45
C ILE A 342 -19.36 -20.22 -21.87
#